data_AF-A0A939RRK3-F1
#
_entry.id   AF-A0A939RRK3-F1
#
_cell.length_a   1.000
_cell.length_b   1.000
_cell.length_c   1.000
_cell.angle_alpha   90.00
_cell.angle_beta   90.00
_cell.angle_gamma   90.00
#
_symmetry.space_group_name_H-M   'P 1'
#
loop_
_entity.id
_entity.type
_entity.pdbx_description
1 polymer ?
#
loop_
_entity_poly.entity_id
_entity_poly.type
_entity_poly.pdbx_seq_one_letter_code
_entity_poly.pdbx_strand_id
1 'polypeptide(L)'
;MNSPSGADQPPGGSGASNSAAHWRADIASLVFPLPEHGAICAVHRGAFRTLLGADPTPEGCIGYFARFEDAFRAAARAKIPRKRIPFGTNLHLTSRDIARKLLEADQIERGERP
;
A
#
# COMPACT_ATOMS: atom_id res chain seq x y z
N MET A 1 -29.04 25.55 -40.91
CA MET A 1 -29.41 25.94 -39.53
C MET A 1 -30.06 24.75 -38.86
N ASN A 2 -29.90 24.36 -37.61
CA ASN A 2 -28.85 24.46 -36.59
C ASN A 2 -29.23 23.36 -35.56
N SER A 3 -28.24 22.82 -34.84
CA SER A 3 -28.36 22.09 -33.56
C SER A 3 -28.88 20.63 -33.54
N PRO A 4 -28.01 19.66 -33.18
CA PRO A 4 -28.41 18.37 -32.61
C PRO A 4 -28.74 18.51 -31.11
N SER A 5 -29.80 17.85 -30.67
CA SER A 5 -30.31 17.89 -29.29
C SER A 5 -29.79 16.71 -28.48
N GLY A 6 -29.19 17.00 -27.33
CA GLY A 6 -29.17 16.10 -26.17
C GLY A 6 -28.06 15.06 -26.08
N ALA A 7 -26.79 15.49 -26.03
CA ALA A 7 -25.78 14.70 -25.33
C ALA A 7 -25.95 14.91 -23.82
N ASP A 8 -26.81 14.12 -23.19
CA ASP A 8 -26.74 13.90 -21.74
C ASP A 8 -25.59 12.91 -21.48
N GLN A 9 -24.38 13.45 -21.40
CA GLN A 9 -23.27 12.73 -20.79
C GLN A 9 -23.33 12.97 -19.29
N PRO A 10 -23.57 11.95 -18.45
CA PRO A 10 -23.42 12.09 -17.02
C PRO A 10 -21.94 12.40 -16.67
N PRO A 11 -21.70 13.17 -15.59
CA PRO A 11 -20.39 13.68 -15.25
C PRO A 11 -19.40 12.57 -14.94
N GLY A 12 -18.17 12.78 -15.39
CA GLY A 12 -17.06 11.89 -15.13
C GLY A 12 -16.86 11.58 -13.65
N GLY A 13 -16.50 10.32 -13.41
CA GLY A 13 -15.43 9.94 -12.49
C GLY A 13 -15.67 10.19 -11.01
N SER A 14 -16.14 9.15 -10.30
CA SER A 14 -15.58 8.74 -9.00
C SER A 14 -16.14 7.39 -8.57
N GLY A 15 -15.95 6.40 -9.42
CA GLY A 15 -15.95 4.98 -9.03
C GLY A 15 -14.56 4.39 -9.21
N ALA A 16 -13.50 5.20 -9.06
CA ALA A 16 -12.14 4.74 -9.23
C ALA A 16 -11.70 3.94 -8.00
N SER A 17 -11.67 2.62 -8.15
CA SER A 17 -10.63 1.76 -7.63
C SER A 17 -10.31 1.93 -6.14
N ASN A 18 -11.18 1.46 -5.24
CA ASN A 18 -10.83 1.29 -3.82
C ASN A 18 -9.79 0.15 -3.58
N SER A 19 -9.01 -0.20 -4.61
CA SER A 19 -8.16 -1.39 -4.70
C SER A 19 -6.67 -1.05 -4.77
N ALA A 20 -6.30 0.20 -5.06
CA ALA A 20 -4.91 0.60 -5.28
C ALA A 20 -4.33 1.33 -4.06
N ALA A 21 -3.05 1.09 -3.80
CA ALA A 21 -2.30 1.80 -2.78
C ALA A 21 -2.23 3.31 -3.14
N HIS A 22 -2.46 4.17 -2.15
CA HIS A 22 -2.41 5.62 -2.36
C HIS A 22 -1.83 6.35 -1.14
N TRP A 23 -1.36 7.57 -1.37
CA TRP A 23 -0.90 8.43 -0.29
C TRP A 23 -2.06 9.16 0.37
N ARG A 24 -2.07 9.14 1.70
CA ARG A 24 -2.96 9.95 2.55
C ARG A 24 -2.16 11.04 3.22
N ALA A 25 -2.36 12.27 2.74
CA ALA A 25 -1.64 13.45 3.22
C ALA A 25 -2.00 13.82 4.67
N ASP A 26 -3.24 13.56 5.08
CA ASP A 26 -3.75 13.87 6.43
C ASP A 26 -3.01 13.15 7.55
N ILE A 27 -2.47 11.96 7.26
CA ILE A 27 -1.70 11.14 8.20
C ILE A 27 -0.27 10.86 7.72
N ALA A 28 0.17 11.56 6.66
CA ALA A 28 1.45 11.35 5.99
C ALA A 28 1.80 9.86 5.81
N SER A 29 0.86 9.08 5.27
CA SER A 29 0.98 7.63 5.19
C SER A 29 0.54 7.09 3.85
N LEU A 30 1.23 6.06 3.36
CA LEU A 30 0.74 5.23 2.28
C LEU A 30 -0.27 4.23 2.85
N VAL A 31 -1.45 4.15 2.24
CA VAL A 31 -2.47 3.17 2.62
C VAL A 31 -2.75 2.22 1.46
N PHE A 32 -2.98 0.95 1.77
CA PHE A 32 -3.34 -0.06 0.78
C PHE A 32 -4.32 -1.07 1.39
N PRO A 33 -5.26 -1.60 0.59
CA PRO A 33 -6.19 -2.60 1.07
C PRO A 33 -5.51 -3.97 1.20
N LEU A 34 -5.92 -4.71 2.23
CA LEU A 34 -5.59 -6.11 2.47
C LEU A 34 -6.90 -6.93 2.38
N PRO A 35 -7.37 -7.26 1.16
CA PRO A 35 -8.72 -7.78 0.94
C PRO A 35 -8.98 -9.12 1.64
N GLU A 36 -7.97 -9.97 1.76
CA GLU A 36 -8.05 -11.26 2.48
C GLU A 36 -8.46 -11.13 3.94
N HIS A 37 -8.20 -9.97 4.58
CA HIS A 37 -8.51 -9.69 5.98
C HIS A 37 -9.56 -8.57 6.13
N GLY A 38 -10.07 -8.06 5.01
CA GLY A 38 -10.99 -6.93 4.96
C GLY A 38 -10.43 -5.64 5.57
N ALA A 39 -9.10 -5.50 5.68
CA ALA A 39 -8.47 -4.42 6.43
C ALA A 39 -7.77 -3.41 5.52
N ILE A 40 -7.60 -2.17 6.01
CA ILE A 40 -6.70 -1.20 5.41
C ILE A 40 -5.38 -1.21 6.18
N CYS A 41 -4.29 -1.37 5.44
CA CYS A 41 -2.95 -1.24 5.97
C CYS A 41 -2.40 0.16 5.72
N ALA A 42 -1.78 0.77 6.73
CA ALA A 42 -1.17 2.08 6.65
C ALA A 42 0.32 2.04 7.01
N VAL A 43 1.14 2.77 6.26
CA VAL A 43 2.58 2.89 6.46
C VAL A 43 2.96 4.35 6.48
N HIS A 44 3.37 4.84 7.64
CA HIS A 44 3.80 6.23 7.80
C HIS A 44 5.08 6.52 7.03
N ARG A 45 5.23 7.79 6.60
CA ARG A 45 6.47 8.34 6.03
C ARG A 45 7.72 8.00 6.84
N GLY A 46 7.61 8.03 8.17
CA GLY A 46 8.72 7.71 9.08
C GLY A 46 9.25 6.29 8.95
N ALA A 47 8.39 5.33 8.57
CA ALA A 47 8.82 3.98 8.28
C ALA A 47 9.61 3.93 6.97
N PHE A 48 9.12 4.57 5.90
CA PHE A 48 9.85 4.69 4.64
C PHE A 48 11.18 5.42 4.79
N ARG A 49 11.22 6.51 5.58
CA ARG A 49 12.47 7.24 5.88
C ARG A 49 13.52 6.32 6.48
N THR A 50 13.12 5.44 7.40
CA THR A 50 14.03 4.45 8.00
C THR A 50 14.51 3.42 6.98
N LEU A 51 13.63 2.96 6.08
CA LEU A 51 13.96 1.96 5.06
C LEU A 51 14.86 2.51 3.94
N LEU A 52 14.63 3.77 3.55
CA LEU A 52 15.32 4.43 2.44
C LEU A 52 16.58 5.18 2.89
N GLY A 53 16.73 5.46 4.19
CA GLY A 53 17.84 6.26 4.73
C GLY A 53 17.78 7.75 4.35
N ALA A 54 16.71 8.20 3.70
CA ALA A 54 16.49 9.57 3.26
C ALA A 54 15.01 9.96 3.44
N ASP A 55 14.70 11.25 3.38
CA ASP A 55 13.33 11.77 3.53
C ASP A 55 12.55 11.63 2.20
N PRO A 56 11.58 10.68 2.08
CA PRO A 56 10.98 10.35 0.79
C PRO A 56 9.79 11.25 0.46
N THR A 57 9.60 11.62 -0.80
CA THR A 57 8.35 12.26 -1.23
C THR A 57 7.17 11.27 -1.20
N PRO A 58 5.92 11.74 -1.19
CA PRO A 58 4.74 10.87 -1.33
C PRO A 58 4.83 9.91 -2.53
N GLU A 59 5.28 10.41 -3.68
CA GLU A 59 5.45 9.63 -4.91
C GLU A 59 6.57 8.59 -4.73
N GLY A 60 7.65 8.96 -4.04
CA GLY A 60 8.73 8.03 -3.68
C GLY A 60 8.24 6.90 -2.78
N CYS A 61 7.36 7.17 -1.81
CA CYS A 61 6.74 6.14 -0.99
C CYS A 61 5.87 5.19 -1.83
N ILE A 62 5.05 5.73 -2.74
CA ILE A 62 4.19 4.94 -3.65
C ILE A 62 5.06 4.08 -4.58
N GLY A 63 6.07 4.65 -5.21
CA GLY A 63 6.97 3.91 -6.11
C GLY A 63 7.74 2.81 -5.38
N TYR A 64 8.20 3.07 -4.15
CA TYR A 64 8.86 2.06 -3.34
C TYR A 64 7.90 0.92 -2.92
N PHE A 65 6.67 1.26 -2.55
CA PHE A 65 5.63 0.25 -2.30
C PHE A 65 5.38 -0.60 -3.55
N ALA A 66 5.17 0.03 -4.72
CA ALA A 66 4.89 -0.70 -5.97
C ALA A 66 6.03 -1.66 -6.35
N ARG A 67 7.28 -1.27 -6.11
CA ARG A 67 8.45 -2.13 -6.35
C ARG A 67 8.50 -3.35 -5.41
N PHE A 68 8.04 -3.21 -4.17
CA PHE A 68 8.18 -4.23 -3.13
C PHE A 68 6.82 -4.67 -2.56
N GLU A 69 5.76 -4.61 -3.36
CA GLU A 69 4.38 -4.74 -2.91
C GLU A 69 4.16 -6.05 -2.13
N ASP A 70 4.71 -7.15 -2.63
CA ASP A 70 4.65 -8.47 -1.97
C ASP A 70 5.25 -8.46 -0.57
N ALA A 71 6.37 -7.78 -0.36
CA ALA A 71 6.99 -7.69 0.96
C ALA A 71 6.13 -6.90 1.95
N PHE A 72 5.47 -5.82 1.50
CA PHE A 72 4.54 -5.05 2.32
C PHE A 72 3.28 -5.86 2.68
N ARG A 73 2.68 -6.54 1.71
CA ARG A 73 1.53 -7.42 1.93
C ARG A 73 1.88 -8.58 2.86
N ALA A 74 3.03 -9.24 2.65
CA ALA A 74 3.53 -10.29 3.52
C ALA A 74 3.80 -9.80 4.95
N ALA A 75 4.28 -8.56 5.11
CA ALA A 75 4.50 -7.97 6.43
C ALA A 75 3.15 -7.75 7.15
N ALA A 76 2.12 -7.29 6.43
CA ALA A 76 0.77 -7.14 6.96
C ALA A 76 0.17 -8.48 7.41
N ARG A 77 0.25 -9.49 6.53
CA ARG A 77 -0.17 -10.87 6.81
C ARG A 77 0.51 -11.46 8.04
N ALA A 78 1.83 -11.27 8.16
CA ALA A 78 2.60 -11.76 9.30
C ALA A 78 2.27 -11.02 10.61
N LYS A 79 1.82 -9.76 10.54
CA LYS A 79 1.48 -8.96 11.71
C LYS A 79 0.14 -9.37 12.33
N ILE A 80 -0.85 -9.72 11.52
CA ILE A 80 -2.20 -10.10 11.97
C ILE A 80 -2.19 -11.18 13.05
N PRO A 81 -1.61 -12.38 12.85
CA PRO A 81 -1.63 -13.43 13.87
C PRO A 81 -0.78 -13.06 15.09
N ARG A 82 0.32 -12.33 14.91
CA ARG A 82 1.22 -11.90 16.00
C ARG A 82 0.56 -10.92 16.97
N LYS A 83 -0.36 -10.10 16.47
CA LYS A 83 -1.07 -9.09 17.26
C LYS A 83 -2.54 -9.46 17.50
N ARG A 84 -2.99 -10.62 17.02
CA ARG A 84 -4.39 -11.07 17.07
C ARG A 84 -5.35 -10.00 16.58
N ILE A 85 -5.04 -9.41 15.42
CA ILE A 85 -5.83 -8.32 14.83
C ILE A 85 -7.15 -8.90 14.31
N PRO A 86 -8.32 -8.43 14.78
CA PRO A 86 -9.61 -8.91 14.29
C PRO A 86 -9.81 -8.60 12.81
N PHE A 87 -10.67 -9.38 12.15
CA PHE A 87 -11.07 -9.13 10.76
C PHE A 87 -11.67 -7.72 10.61
N GLY A 88 -11.39 -7.06 9.49
CA GLY A 88 -11.85 -5.69 9.23
C GLY A 88 -11.14 -4.59 10.02
N THR A 89 -10.20 -4.94 10.91
CA THR A 89 -9.48 -3.94 11.72
C THR A 89 -8.26 -3.43 10.98
N ASN A 90 -8.16 -2.11 10.84
CA ASN A 90 -7.03 -1.44 10.20
C ASN A 90 -5.72 -1.69 10.97
N LEU A 91 -4.60 -1.76 10.24
CA LEU A 91 -3.30 -2.06 10.82
C LEU A 91 -2.18 -1.16 10.30
N HIS A 92 -1.22 -0.86 11.19
CA HIS A 92 -0.03 -0.08 10.85
C HIS A 92 1.19 -0.97 10.70
N LEU A 93 1.95 -0.81 9.61
CA LEU A 93 3.27 -1.42 9.46
C LEU A 93 4.35 -0.47 9.94
N THR A 94 5.31 -1.04 10.68
CA THR A 94 6.54 -0.36 11.05
C THR A 94 7.64 -0.69 10.04
N SER A 95 8.70 0.12 9.99
CA SER A 95 9.88 -0.18 9.19
C SER A 95 10.46 -1.56 9.50
N ARG A 96 10.39 -2.01 10.77
CA ARG A 96 10.88 -3.34 11.18
C ARG A 96 10.04 -4.49 10.63
N ASP A 97 8.72 -4.33 10.55
CA ASP A 97 7.85 -5.36 9.97
C ASP A 97 8.19 -5.55 8.48
N ILE A 98 8.40 -4.43 7.77
CA ILE A 98 8.70 -4.40 6.34
C ILE A 98 10.13 -4.87 6.06
N ALA A 99 11.14 -4.35 6.78
CA ALA A 99 12.55 -4.71 6.61
C ALA A 99 12.78 -6.21 6.74
N ARG A 100 12.07 -6.88 7.66
CA ARG A 100 12.13 -8.34 7.78
C ARG A 100 11.71 -9.04 6.48
N LYS A 101 10.60 -8.60 5.88
CA LYS A 101 10.10 -9.18 4.62
C LYS A 101 10.96 -8.81 3.41
N LEU A 102 11.54 -7.62 3.38
CA LEU A 102 12.48 -7.23 2.34
C LEU A 102 13.75 -8.09 2.37
N LEU A 103 14.29 -8.38 3.57
CA LEU A 103 15.45 -9.27 3.72
C LEU A 103 15.12 -10.72 3.31
N GLU A 104 13.93 -11.21 3.65
CA GLU A 104 13.47 -12.53 3.20
C GLU A 104 13.32 -12.56 1.66
N ALA A 105 12.79 -11.49 1.05
CA ALA A 105 12.65 -11.39 -0.41
C ALA A 105 14.01 -11.34 -1.13
N ASP A 106 14.96 -10.52 -0.66
CA ASP A 106 16.32 -10.45 -1.25
C ASP A 106 17.07 -11.80 -1.14
N GLN A 107 16.86 -12.54 -0.05
CA GLN A 107 17.41 -13.90 0.10
C GLN A 107 16.82 -14.89 -0.91
N ILE A 108 15.52 -14.81 -1.19
CA ILE A 108 14.86 -15.64 -2.21
C ILE A 108 15.34 -15.25 -3.63
N GLU A 109 15.56 -13.97 -3.90
CA GLU A 109 16.08 -13.52 -5.20
C GLU A 109 17.54 -13.91 -5.44
N ARG A 110 18.36 -14.00 -4.39
CA ARG A 110 19.79 -14.35 -4.46
C ARG A 110 20.10 -15.83 -4.29
N GLY A 111 19.17 -16.61 -3.74
CA GLY A 111 19.34 -18.01 -3.43
C GLY A 111 18.16 -18.83 -3.90
N GLU A 112 18.33 -19.49 -5.05
CA GLU A 112 17.85 -20.83 -5.37
C GLU A 112 16.36 -21.17 -5.09
N ARG A 113 15.64 -21.49 -6.17
CA ARG A 113 14.45 -22.35 -6.11
C ARG A 113 14.80 -23.66 -5.37
N PRO A 114 13.89 -24.23 -4.56
CA PRO A 114 14.04 -25.60 -4.06
C PRO A 114 14.14 -26.62 -5.21
#